data_AF-A0A6I6SL72-F1
#
_entry.id   AF-A0A6I6SL72-F1
#
_cell.length_a   1.000
_cell.length_b   1.000
_cell.length_c   1.000
_cell.angle_alpha   90.00
_cell.angle_beta   90.00
_cell.angle_gamma   90.00
#
_symmetry.space_group_name_H-M   'P 1'
#
loop_
_entity.id
_entity.type
_entity.pdbx_description
1 polymer ?
#
loop_
_entity_poly.entity_id
_entity_poly.type
_entity_poly.pdbx_seq_one_letter_code
_entity_poly.pdbx_strand_id
1 'polypeptide(L)'
;MYLKEDQVSKWVKGNASAAEFLHMVINISHVWDDLIDKDKSLEDEAVNQCFFDALVRLPRNEFYRKNFDHLNSIMMNSISNWLIATDMEREGGELQLNIAFILRSSYVDLITQSALLIGGQAWASQVGKEVRKLTHHERYEGYLRTLDEEKKARQAAAR
;
A
#
# COMPACT_ATOMS: atom_id res chain seq x y z
N MET A 1 5.73 5.94 0.44
CA MET A 1 6.13 6.45 -0.91
C MET A 1 4.89 7.01 -1.61
N TYR A 2 4.92 8.22 -2.16
CA TYR A 2 3.77 8.77 -2.90
C TYR A 2 3.86 8.44 -4.40
N LEU A 3 2.79 7.88 -4.96
CA LEU A 3 2.68 7.67 -6.40
C LEU A 3 2.43 9.00 -7.11
N LYS A 4 3.15 9.26 -8.19
CA LYS A 4 2.92 10.45 -9.02
C LYS A 4 1.62 10.30 -9.81
N GLU A 5 0.84 11.37 -9.86
CA GLU A 5 -0.51 11.38 -10.47
C GLU A 5 -0.48 11.03 -11.96
N ASP A 6 0.51 11.55 -12.71
CA ASP A 6 0.73 11.25 -14.12
C ASP A 6 0.98 9.76 -14.36
N GLN A 7 1.77 9.13 -13.48
CA GLN A 7 2.12 7.72 -13.56
C GLN A 7 0.91 6.82 -13.25
N VAL A 8 0.13 7.15 -12.21
CA VAL A 8 -1.10 6.41 -11.89
C VAL A 8 -2.08 6.51 -13.04
N SER A 9 -2.32 7.72 -13.55
CA SER A 9 -3.20 7.98 -14.70
C SER A 9 -2.80 7.15 -15.92
N LYS A 10 -1.49 7.09 -16.23
CA LYS A 10 -0.96 6.20 -17.29
C LYS A 10 -1.34 4.74 -17.04
N TRP A 11 -1.07 4.20 -15.84
CA TRP A 11 -1.33 2.79 -15.52
C TRP A 11 -2.80 2.41 -15.61
N VAL A 12 -3.71 3.34 -15.29
CA VAL A 12 -5.16 3.13 -15.42
C VAL A 12 -5.73 3.68 -16.73
N LYS A 13 -4.88 3.96 -17.73
CA LYS A 13 -5.27 4.46 -19.07
C LYS A 13 -6.23 5.67 -19.02
N GLY A 14 -5.98 6.60 -18.10
CA GLY A 14 -6.78 7.81 -17.92
C GLY A 14 -8.13 7.59 -17.23
N ASN A 15 -8.40 6.39 -16.69
CA ASN A 15 -9.61 6.16 -15.91
C ASN A 15 -9.52 6.89 -14.56
N ALA A 16 -10.22 8.02 -14.45
CA ALA A 16 -10.18 8.89 -13.28
C ALA A 16 -10.69 8.21 -12.00
N SER A 17 -11.77 7.41 -12.08
CA SER A 17 -12.31 6.74 -10.89
C SER A 17 -11.39 5.62 -10.39
N ALA A 18 -10.66 4.95 -11.28
CA ALA A 18 -9.61 4.00 -10.92
C ALA A 18 -8.39 4.69 -10.29
N ALA A 19 -7.97 5.83 -10.83
CA ALA A 19 -6.87 6.62 -10.24
C ALA A 19 -7.25 7.10 -8.83
N GLU A 20 -8.45 7.66 -8.65
CA GLU A 20 -8.95 8.08 -7.34
C GLU A 20 -8.98 6.91 -6.35
N PHE A 21 -9.46 5.74 -6.78
CA PHE A 21 -9.45 4.52 -5.97
C PHE A 21 -8.04 4.17 -5.48
N LEU A 22 -7.06 4.13 -6.39
CA LEU A 22 -5.69 3.77 -6.04
C LEU A 22 -5.06 4.78 -5.07
N HIS A 23 -5.26 6.08 -5.31
CA HIS A 23 -4.77 7.12 -4.41
C HIS A 23 -5.40 7.00 -3.01
N MET A 24 -6.71 6.77 -2.94
CA MET A 24 -7.44 6.66 -1.68
C MET A 24 -6.99 5.44 -0.87
N VAL A 25 -6.89 4.27 -1.49
CA VAL A 25 -6.47 3.06 -0.77
C VAL A 25 -5.02 3.16 -0.30
N ILE A 26 -4.11 3.71 -1.12
CA ILE A 26 -2.71 3.89 -0.71
C ILE A 26 -2.60 4.87 0.45
N ASN A 27 -3.37 5.96 0.43
CA ASN A 27 -3.39 6.91 1.54
C ASN A 27 -3.92 6.26 2.83
N ILE A 28 -5.04 5.53 2.74
CA ILE A 28 -5.59 4.77 3.87
C ILE A 28 -4.55 3.80 4.43
N SER A 29 -3.86 3.05 3.56
CA SER A 29 -2.82 2.10 3.98
C SER A 29 -1.66 2.77 4.70
N HIS A 30 -1.15 3.92 4.20
CA HIS A 30 -0.07 4.64 4.88
C HIS A 30 -0.50 5.19 6.24
N VAL A 31 -1.69 5.79 6.34
CA VAL A 31 -2.19 6.31 7.62
C VAL A 31 -2.40 5.16 8.62
N TRP A 32 -2.91 4.01 8.16
CA TRP A 32 -3.04 2.83 9.01
C TRP A 32 -1.68 2.31 9.49
N ASP A 33 -0.68 2.22 8.60
CA ASP A 33 0.71 1.83 8.96
C ASP A 33 1.29 2.78 10.02
N ASP A 34 1.22 4.10 9.78
CA ASP A 34 1.72 5.12 10.72
C ASP A 34 1.02 5.06 12.10
N LEU A 35 -0.31 4.80 12.14
CA LEU A 35 -1.07 4.63 13.39
C LEU A 35 -0.59 3.42 14.21
N ILE A 36 -0.12 2.37 13.53
CA ILE A 36 0.29 1.11 14.16
C ILE A 36 1.77 1.16 14.53
N ASP A 37 2.61 1.71 13.67
CA ASP A 37 4.04 1.83 13.90
C ASP A 37 4.39 2.91 14.91
N LYS A 38 3.59 3.98 15.03
CA LYS A 38 3.78 5.06 16.02
C LYS A 38 5.17 5.70 15.96
N ASP A 39 5.77 5.73 14.78
CA ASP A 39 7.08 6.32 14.50
C ASP A 39 6.97 7.73 13.92
N LYS A 40 5.74 8.20 13.64
CA LYS A 40 5.42 9.54 13.16
C LYS A 40 4.24 10.13 13.92
N SER A 41 4.24 11.47 14.04
CA SER A 41 3.06 12.20 14.51
C SER A 41 2.06 12.34 13.36
N LEU A 42 0.81 12.02 13.62
CA LEU A 42 -0.30 12.23 12.68
C LEU A 42 -1.19 13.35 13.22
N GLU A 43 -1.56 14.28 12.34
CA GLU A 43 -2.57 15.29 12.65
C GLU A 43 -3.96 14.65 12.74
N ASP A 44 -4.78 15.12 13.68
CA ASP A 44 -6.16 14.62 13.88
C ASP A 44 -6.98 14.66 12.58
N GLU A 45 -6.79 15.69 11.77
CA GLU A 45 -7.47 15.85 10.48
C GLU A 45 -7.13 14.71 9.50
N ALA A 46 -5.87 14.26 9.46
CA ALA A 46 -5.47 13.16 8.59
C ALA A 46 -6.14 11.84 9.02
N VAL A 47 -6.25 11.61 10.32
CA VAL A 47 -6.95 10.44 10.87
C VAL A 47 -8.43 10.51 10.54
N ASN A 48 -9.10 11.64 10.80
CA ASN A 48 -10.52 11.84 10.50
C ASN A 48 -10.82 11.64 9.01
N GLN A 49 -10.01 12.22 8.12
CA GLN A 49 -10.17 12.07 6.68
C GLN A 49 -9.94 10.62 6.24
N CYS A 50 -8.95 9.92 6.80
CA CYS A 50 -8.71 8.50 6.50
C CYS A 50 -9.94 7.64 6.83
N PHE A 51 -10.55 7.84 8.00
CA PHE A 51 -11.77 7.10 8.36
C PHE A 51 -12.97 7.47 7.47
N PHE A 52 -13.13 8.74 7.11
CA PHE A 52 -14.17 9.15 6.17
C PHE A 52 -13.96 8.53 4.78
N ASP A 53 -12.72 8.52 4.29
CA ASP A 53 -12.35 7.91 3.02
C ASP A 53 -12.65 6.41 3.06
N ALA A 54 -12.21 5.68 4.09
CA ALA A 54 -12.40 4.24 4.20
C ALA A 54 -13.87 3.82 4.34
N LEU A 55 -14.66 4.54 5.16
CA LEU A 55 -16.03 4.16 5.49
C LEU A 55 -17.06 4.71 4.50
N VAL A 56 -16.77 5.83 3.83
CA VAL A 56 -17.75 6.55 3.01
C VAL A 56 -17.33 6.67 1.55
N ARG A 57 -16.13 7.20 1.26
CA ARG A 57 -15.76 7.49 -0.14
C ARG A 57 -15.32 6.25 -0.90
N LEU A 58 -14.50 5.40 -0.30
CA LEU A 58 -14.03 4.15 -0.89
C LEU A 58 -15.17 3.24 -1.35
N PRO A 59 -16.17 2.88 -0.50
CA PRO A 59 -17.30 2.07 -0.94
C PRO A 59 -18.24 2.78 -1.93
N ARG A 60 -18.08 4.09 -2.16
CA ARG A 60 -18.82 4.88 -3.15
C ARG A 60 -18.06 5.09 -4.45
N ASN A 61 -16.75 4.82 -4.50
CA ASN A 61 -15.97 4.98 -5.72
C ASN A 61 -16.52 4.07 -6.84
N GLU A 62 -16.74 4.64 -8.02
CA GLU A 62 -17.40 3.97 -9.14
C GLU A 62 -16.62 2.74 -9.62
N PHE A 63 -15.30 2.89 -9.81
CA PHE A 63 -14.43 1.81 -10.28
C PHE A 63 -14.38 0.66 -9.27
N TYR A 64 -14.24 0.99 -7.98
CA TYR A 64 -14.21 -0.02 -6.93
C TYR A 64 -15.54 -0.77 -6.82
N ARG A 65 -16.67 -0.06 -6.80
CA ARG A 65 -18.01 -0.67 -6.76
C ARG A 65 -18.24 -1.62 -7.93
N LYS A 66 -17.86 -1.22 -9.14
CA LYS A 66 -18.03 -2.03 -10.35
C LYS A 66 -17.21 -3.32 -10.31
N ASN A 67 -16.07 -3.31 -9.63
CA ASN A 67 -15.12 -4.42 -9.58
C ASN A 67 -14.94 -4.96 -8.16
N PHE A 68 -15.96 -4.81 -7.30
CA PHE A 68 -15.84 -5.00 -5.85
C PHE A 68 -15.35 -6.40 -5.51
N ASP A 69 -15.99 -7.45 -6.04
CA ASP A 69 -15.65 -8.83 -5.71
C ASP A 69 -14.18 -9.16 -6.01
N HIS A 70 -13.65 -8.61 -7.11
CA HIS A 70 -12.25 -8.78 -7.50
C HIS A 70 -11.30 -7.97 -6.61
N LEU A 71 -11.50 -6.65 -6.56
CA LEU A 71 -10.56 -5.75 -5.87
C LEU A 71 -10.63 -5.86 -4.35
N ASN A 72 -11.79 -6.18 -3.78
CA ASN A 72 -11.95 -6.43 -2.35
C ASN A 72 -11.19 -7.69 -1.92
N SER A 73 -11.21 -8.75 -2.74
CA SER A 73 -10.42 -9.96 -2.48
C SER A 73 -8.91 -9.68 -2.46
N ILE A 74 -8.43 -8.85 -3.40
CA ILE A 74 -7.01 -8.43 -3.44
C ILE A 74 -6.68 -7.58 -2.22
N MET A 75 -7.54 -6.63 -1.86
CA MET A 75 -7.38 -5.80 -0.67
C MET A 75 -7.31 -6.64 0.61
N MET A 76 -8.20 -7.61 0.78
CA MET A 76 -8.22 -8.54 1.90
C MET A 76 -6.89 -9.31 2.02
N ASN A 77 -6.36 -9.80 0.88
CA ASN A 77 -5.07 -10.48 0.84
C ASN A 77 -3.91 -9.52 1.19
N SER A 78 -3.91 -8.29 0.66
CA SER A 78 -2.89 -7.29 0.98
C SER A 78 -2.86 -6.95 2.46
N ILE A 79 -4.02 -6.80 3.10
CA ILE A 79 -4.13 -6.55 4.55
C ILE A 79 -3.58 -7.74 5.34
N SER A 80 -3.96 -8.96 4.97
CA SER A 80 -3.47 -10.18 5.63
C SER A 80 -1.95 -10.30 5.53
N ASN A 81 -1.39 -10.05 4.34
CA ASN A 81 0.05 -10.05 4.12
C ASN A 81 0.79 -8.97 4.92
N TRP A 82 0.20 -7.78 5.04
CA TRP A 82 0.77 -6.72 5.86
C TRP A 82 0.81 -7.12 7.35
N LEU A 83 -0.30 -7.65 7.89
CA LEU A 83 -0.35 -8.15 9.28
C LEU A 83 0.70 -9.23 9.55
N ILE A 84 0.82 -10.21 8.64
CA ILE A 84 1.83 -11.28 8.72
C ILE A 84 3.24 -10.69 8.71
N ALA A 85 3.51 -9.75 7.81
CA ALA A 85 4.82 -9.15 7.68
C ALA A 85 5.20 -8.32 8.91
N THR A 86 4.26 -7.54 9.46
CA THR A 86 4.46 -6.79 10.71
C THR A 86 4.80 -7.71 11.88
N ASP A 87 4.17 -8.89 11.96
CA ASP A 87 4.50 -9.88 12.98
C ASP A 87 5.92 -10.45 12.77
N MET A 88 6.25 -10.83 11.54
CA MET A 88 7.60 -11.31 11.19
C MET A 88 8.70 -10.26 11.45
N GLU A 89 8.44 -8.97 11.23
CA GLU A 89 9.38 -7.88 11.57
C GLU A 89 9.67 -7.76 13.06
N ARG A 90 8.67 -8.08 13.88
CA ARG A 90 8.74 -8.07 15.35
C ARG A 90 9.44 -9.32 15.88
N GLU A 91 9.17 -10.49 15.30
CA GLU A 91 9.92 -11.72 15.56
C GLU A 91 11.41 -11.52 15.24
N GLY A 92 11.71 -10.89 14.11
CA GLY A 92 13.07 -10.67 13.64
C GLY A 92 13.73 -11.96 13.13
N GLY A 93 14.99 -11.82 12.68
CA GLY A 93 15.72 -12.90 12.02
C GLY A 93 15.81 -12.71 10.51
N GLU A 94 16.86 -13.28 9.90
CA GLU A 94 17.15 -13.06 8.49
C GLU A 94 16.01 -13.54 7.58
N LEU A 95 15.47 -14.73 7.83
CA LEU A 95 14.38 -15.30 7.02
C LEU A 95 13.11 -14.47 7.14
N GLN A 96 12.71 -14.12 8.37
CA GLN A 96 11.51 -13.34 8.67
C GLN A 96 11.55 -11.97 7.99
N LEU A 97 12.67 -11.27 8.10
CA LEU A 97 12.86 -9.94 7.49
C LEU A 97 12.84 -10.01 5.96
N ASN A 98 13.42 -11.06 5.36
CA ASN A 98 13.34 -11.27 3.92
C ASN A 98 11.89 -11.50 3.45
N ILE A 99 11.11 -12.31 4.19
CA ILE A 99 9.70 -12.56 3.87
C ILE A 99 8.88 -11.27 4.04
N ALA A 100 9.06 -10.56 5.16
CA ALA A 100 8.35 -9.33 5.44
C ALA A 100 8.58 -8.27 4.36
N PHE A 101 9.82 -8.10 3.90
CA PHE A 101 10.16 -7.19 2.80
C PHE A 101 9.31 -7.43 1.54
N ILE A 102 9.07 -8.69 1.19
CA ILE A 102 8.24 -9.04 0.04
C ILE A 102 6.76 -8.80 0.34
N LEU A 103 6.26 -9.30 1.47
CA LEU A 103 4.84 -9.30 1.79
C LEU A 103 4.28 -7.89 2.05
N ARG A 104 5.03 -6.98 2.68
CA ARG A 104 4.55 -5.60 2.97
C ARG A 104 4.15 -4.83 1.72
N SER A 105 4.79 -5.12 0.59
CA SER A 105 4.48 -4.47 -0.68
C SER A 105 3.24 -5.03 -1.39
N SER A 106 2.50 -5.97 -0.79
CA SER A 106 1.33 -6.62 -1.44
C SER A 106 0.20 -5.67 -1.81
N TYR A 107 0.12 -4.46 -1.24
CA TYR A 107 -0.88 -3.46 -1.66
C TYR A 107 -0.68 -3.01 -3.11
N VAL A 108 0.53 -3.13 -3.67
CA VAL A 108 0.81 -2.73 -5.08
C VAL A 108 0.10 -3.64 -6.08
N ASP A 109 -0.37 -4.81 -5.65
CA ASP A 109 -1.17 -5.70 -6.49
C ASP A 109 -2.52 -5.07 -6.83
N LEU A 110 -3.06 -4.16 -6.02
CA LEU A 110 -4.25 -3.39 -6.39
C LEU A 110 -4.03 -2.56 -7.66
N ILE A 111 -2.82 -2.03 -7.87
CA ILE A 111 -2.46 -1.25 -9.07
C ILE A 111 -2.40 -2.19 -10.28
N THR A 112 -1.71 -3.32 -10.14
CA THR A 112 -1.59 -4.34 -11.19
C THR A 112 -2.95 -4.91 -11.58
N GLN A 113 -3.82 -5.18 -10.60
CA GLN A 113 -5.15 -5.72 -10.82
C GLN A 113 -6.11 -4.67 -11.38
N SER A 114 -5.96 -3.39 -11.03
CA SER A 114 -6.67 -2.30 -11.69
C SER A 114 -6.27 -2.18 -13.17
N ALA A 115 -4.98 -2.30 -13.47
CA ALA A 115 -4.47 -2.33 -14.84
C ALA A 115 -4.98 -3.56 -15.62
N LEU A 116 -5.15 -4.71 -14.98
CA LEU A 116 -5.79 -5.90 -15.58
C LEU A 116 -7.22 -5.62 -16.00
N LEU A 117 -8.03 -5.08 -15.09
CA LEU A 117 -9.45 -4.79 -15.34
C LEU A 117 -9.66 -3.76 -16.46
N ILE A 118 -8.70 -2.84 -16.64
CA ILE A 118 -8.79 -1.76 -17.63
C ILE A 118 -8.15 -2.14 -18.97
N GLY A 119 -6.99 -2.77 -18.93
CA GLY A 119 -6.11 -2.95 -20.10
C GLY A 119 -5.84 -4.39 -20.49
N GLY A 120 -6.35 -5.37 -19.74
CA GLY A 120 -6.11 -6.79 -19.95
C GLY A 120 -4.72 -7.26 -19.47
N GLN A 121 -4.48 -8.57 -19.61
CA GLN A 121 -3.32 -9.24 -19.00
C GLN A 121 -1.97 -8.67 -19.46
N ALA A 122 -1.81 -8.38 -20.75
CA ALA A 122 -0.55 -7.84 -21.27
C ALA A 122 -0.21 -6.48 -20.64
N TRP A 123 -1.21 -5.62 -20.48
CA TRP A 123 -1.04 -4.33 -19.83
C TRP A 123 -0.74 -4.48 -18.34
N ALA A 124 -1.47 -5.35 -17.64
CA ALA A 124 -1.22 -5.66 -16.24
C ALA A 124 0.22 -6.12 -15.99
N SER A 125 0.74 -7.02 -16.83
CA SER A 125 2.13 -7.50 -16.71
C SER A 125 3.16 -6.36 -16.89
N GLN A 126 2.92 -5.44 -17.82
CA GLN A 126 3.79 -4.28 -18.00
C GLN A 126 3.73 -3.35 -16.77
N VAL A 127 2.53 -3.00 -16.33
CA VAL A 127 2.32 -2.14 -15.16
C VAL A 127 2.90 -2.78 -13.89
N GLY A 128 2.67 -4.08 -13.68
CA GLY A 128 3.21 -4.85 -12.56
C GLY A 128 4.74 -4.80 -12.48
N LYS A 129 5.42 -4.89 -13.63
CA LYS A 129 6.87 -4.72 -13.69
C LYS A 129 7.32 -3.31 -13.34
N GLU A 130 6.62 -2.28 -13.85
CA GLU A 130 6.92 -0.87 -13.56
C GLU A 130 6.74 -0.57 -12.07
N VAL A 131 5.59 -0.96 -11.49
CA VAL A 131 5.26 -0.65 -10.09
C VAL A 131 6.16 -1.38 -9.10
N ARG A 132 6.51 -2.65 -9.35
CA ARG A 132 7.40 -3.40 -8.44
C ARG A 132 8.81 -2.82 -8.42
N LYS A 133 9.34 -2.39 -9.57
CA LYS A 133 10.63 -1.68 -9.65
C LYS A 133 10.59 -0.36 -8.88
N LEU A 134 9.47 0.34 -8.97
CA LEU A 134 9.26 1.60 -8.28
C LEU A 134 9.19 1.40 -6.76
N THR A 135 8.43 0.40 -6.28
CA THR A 135 8.24 0.22 -4.83
C THR A 135 9.39 -0.49 -4.13
N HIS A 136 10.25 -1.21 -4.85
CA HIS A 136 11.43 -1.88 -4.28
C HIS A 136 12.75 -1.17 -4.63
N HIS A 137 12.68 0.09 -5.04
CA HIS A 137 13.86 0.86 -5.47
C HIS A 137 14.92 1.01 -4.37
N GLU A 138 14.50 1.05 -3.10
CA GLU A 138 15.37 1.12 -1.92
C GLU A 138 16.15 -0.18 -1.65
N ARG A 139 15.71 -1.29 -2.24
CA ARG A 139 16.23 -2.65 -2.05
C ARG A 139 16.14 -3.12 -0.59
N TYR A 140 16.51 -4.38 -0.38
CA TYR A 140 16.41 -5.01 0.93
C TYR A 140 17.28 -4.31 1.99
N GLU A 141 18.51 -3.91 1.64
CA GLU A 141 19.41 -3.19 2.56
C GLU A 141 18.84 -1.83 3.00
N GLY A 142 18.20 -1.10 2.07
CA GLY A 142 17.54 0.17 2.37
C GLY A 142 16.38 -0.04 3.34
N TYR A 143 15.54 -1.04 3.07
CA TYR A 143 14.44 -1.43 3.94
C TYR A 143 14.92 -1.77 5.37
N LEU A 144 16.00 -2.58 5.52
CA LEU A 144 16.54 -2.91 6.83
C LEU A 144 17.02 -1.69 7.62
N ARG A 145 17.64 -0.72 6.93
CA ARG A 145 18.07 0.53 7.55
C ARG A 145 16.88 1.34 8.05
N THR A 146 15.85 1.51 7.21
CA THR A 146 14.63 2.22 7.58
C THR A 146 13.94 1.56 8.78
N LEU A 147 13.80 0.23 8.76
CA LEU A 147 13.19 -0.51 9.87
C LEU A 147 13.95 -0.31 11.20
N ASP A 148 15.28 -0.23 11.18
CA ASP A 148 16.09 0.06 12.37
C ASP A 148 15.89 1.51 12.88
N GLU A 149 15.79 2.48 11.97
CA GLU A 149 15.48 3.87 12.30
C GLU A 149 14.08 4.00 12.95
N GLU A 150 13.07 3.34 12.38
CA GLU A 150 11.71 3.31 12.93
C GLU A 150 11.68 2.64 14.31
N LYS A 151 12.38 1.52 14.50
CA LYS A 151 12.49 0.84 15.80
C LYS A 151 13.09 1.77 16.87
N LYS A 152 14.10 2.57 16.52
CA LYS A 152 14.70 3.56 17.42
C LYS A 152 13.73 4.69 17.74
N ALA A 153 13.00 5.21 16.76
CA ALA A 153 12.01 6.27 16.95
C ALA A 153 10.90 5.84 17.93
N ARG A 154 10.37 4.62 17.76
CA ARG A 154 9.34 4.04 18.65
C ARG A 154 9.82 3.92 20.09
N GLN A 155 11.06 3.46 20.29
CA GLN A 155 11.65 3.34 21.62
C GLN A 155 11.87 4.70 22.29
N ALA A 156 12.19 5.73 21.51
CA ALA A 156 12.34 7.10 22.02
C ALA A 156 10.99 7.70 22.44
N ALA A 157 9.92 7.45 21.67
CA ALA A 157 8.57 7.94 21.98
C ALA A 157 7.91 7.23 23.18
N ALA A 158 8.37 6.03 23.55
CA ALA A 158 7.86 5.27 24.69
C ALA A 158 8.52 5.62 26.04
N ARG A 159 9.52 6.51 26.06
CA ARG A 159 10.23 6.98 27.27
C ARG A 159 9.71 8.34 27.71
#